data_AF-A0A6B9F848-F1
#
_entry.id   AF-A0A6B9F848-F1
#
_cell.length_a   1.000
_cell.length_b   1.000
_cell.length_c   1.000
_cell.angle_alpha   90.00
_cell.angle_beta   90.00
_cell.angle_gamma   90.00
#
_symmetry.space_group_name_H-M   'P 1'
#
loop_
_entity.id
_entity.type
_entity.pdbx_description
1 polymer ?
#
loop_
_entity_poly.entity_id
_entity_poly.type
_entity_poly.pdbx_seq_one_letter_code
_entity_poly.pdbx_strand_id
1 'polypeptide(L)'
;MLLYVVPSELVVPGALALLGGSVRTAVVVVAVAVAGATVGQFALFLLAKRVGRERLLQSRWFRVSDDSLARFEGWFDRWGPVVVPLSNTLLFTRGMVTVPAGLAGMDDRRFVLLSALGTLSFESILAGLYLWFGTVL
;
A
#
# COMPACT_ATOMS: atom_id res chain seq x y z
N MET A 1 2.59 -3.39 9.58
CA MET A 1 1.58 -2.65 8.79
C MET A 1 0.96 -1.57 9.65
N LEU A 2 0.82 -0.37 9.11
CA LEU A 2 0.53 0.87 9.84
C LEU A 2 -0.97 1.10 10.10
N LEU A 3 -1.85 0.37 9.41
CA LEU A 3 -3.28 0.32 9.69
C LEU A 3 -3.79 -1.12 9.65
N TYR A 4 -4.21 -1.61 10.82
CA TYR A 4 -4.70 -2.95 11.09
C TYR A 4 -6.21 -3.03 10.85
N VAL A 5 -6.71 -2.48 9.74
CA VAL A 5 -8.17 -2.45 9.49
C VAL A 5 -8.60 -3.70 8.73
N VAL A 6 -7.81 -4.16 7.75
CA VAL A 6 -7.96 -5.46 7.09
C VAL A 6 -6.59 -5.87 6.54
N PRO A 7 -6.10 -7.10 6.79
CA PRO A 7 -4.92 -7.61 6.07
C PRO A 7 -5.28 -7.69 4.59
N SER A 8 -4.72 -6.79 3.79
CA SER A 8 -4.92 -6.72 2.33
C SER A 8 -4.62 -8.05 1.63
N GLU A 9 -3.76 -8.87 2.24
CA GLU A 9 -3.40 -10.24 1.86
C GLU A 9 -4.60 -11.18 1.78
N LEU A 10 -5.66 -10.90 2.54
CA LEU A 10 -6.87 -11.74 2.57
C LEU A 10 -7.99 -11.19 1.68
N VAL A 11 -7.90 -9.94 1.25
CA VAL A 11 -8.99 -9.27 0.51
C VAL A 11 -9.17 -9.91 -0.87
N VAL A 12 -8.11 -10.02 -1.65
CA VAL A 12 -8.19 -10.58 -3.01
C VAL A 12 -8.47 -12.09 -2.99
N PRO A 13 -7.73 -12.93 -2.23
CA PRO A 13 -8.04 -14.36 -2.13
C PRO A 13 -9.44 -14.63 -1.57
N GLY A 14 -9.86 -13.88 -0.54
CA GLY A 14 -11.19 -14.01 0.05
C GLY A 14 -12.30 -13.61 -0.92
N ALA A 15 -12.13 -12.51 -1.65
CA ALA A 15 -13.08 -12.11 -2.68
C ALA A 15 -13.17 -13.14 -3.82
N LEU A 16 -12.05 -13.69 -4.26
CA LEU A 16 -12.02 -14.74 -5.28
C LEU A 16 -12.67 -16.05 -4.80
N ALA A 17 -12.47 -16.42 -3.54
CA ALA A 17 -13.13 -17.58 -2.95
C ALA A 17 -14.65 -17.45 -2.89
N LEU A 18 -15.17 -16.24 -2.70
CA LEU A 18 -16.62 -15.97 -2.63
C LEU A 18 -17.27 -15.78 -4.00
N LEU A 19 -16.56 -15.13 -4.93
CA LEU A 19 -17.10 -14.73 -6.25
C LEU A 19 -16.72 -15.69 -7.38
N GLY A 20 -15.91 -16.71 -7.09
CA GLY A 20 -15.40 -17.69 -8.03
C GLY A 20 -14.06 -17.32 -8.64
N GLY A 21 -13.15 -18.30 -8.73
CA GLY A 21 -11.78 -18.16 -9.21
C GLY A 21 -11.61 -18.04 -10.72
N SER A 22 -12.47 -17.28 -11.41
CA SER A 22 -12.27 -17.01 -12.85
C SER A 22 -11.29 -15.85 -13.07
N VAL A 23 -10.55 -15.87 -14.18
CA VAL A 23 -9.66 -14.77 -14.57
C VAL A 23 -10.41 -13.44 -14.68
N ARG A 24 -11.64 -13.47 -15.20
CA ARG A 24 -12.49 -12.27 -15.31
C ARG A 24 -12.83 -11.70 -13.94
N THR A 25 -13.19 -12.56 -12.98
CA THR A 25 -13.46 -12.16 -11.58
C THR A 25 -12.20 -11.58 -10.95
N ALA A 26 -11.04 -12.21 -11.15
CA ALA A 26 -9.77 -11.76 -10.62
C ALA A 26 -9.40 -10.34 -11.10
N VAL A 27 -9.57 -10.05 -12.38
CA VAL A 27 -9.29 -8.71 -12.93
C VAL A 27 -10.16 -7.65 -12.27
N VAL A 28 -11.46 -7.91 -12.09
CA VAL A 28 -12.38 -6.96 -11.45
C VAL A 28 -12.03 -6.78 -9.97
N VAL A 29 -11.79 -7.87 -9.24
CA VAL A 29 -11.41 -7.84 -7.82
C VAL A 29 -10.11 -7.06 -7.63
N VAL A 30 -9.09 -7.32 -8.44
CA VAL A 30 -7.81 -6.59 -8.40
C VAL A 30 -8.01 -5.11 -8.70
N ALA A 31 -8.79 -4.76 -9.72
CA ALA A 31 -9.05 -3.35 -10.07
C ALA A 31 -9.70 -2.59 -8.91
N VAL A 32 -10.72 -3.19 -8.26
CA VAL A 32 -11.39 -2.59 -7.10
C VAL A 32 -10.45 -2.50 -5.90
N ALA A 33 -9.67 -3.55 -5.62
CA ALA A 33 -8.70 -3.57 -4.53
C ALA A 33 -7.63 -2.49 -4.71
N VAL A 34 -7.08 -2.35 -5.92
CA VAL A 34 -6.09 -1.32 -6.27
C VAL A 34 -6.67 0.07 -6.10
N ALA A 35 -7.88 0.31 -6.59
CA ALA A 35 -8.55 1.60 -6.44
C ALA A 35 -8.75 1.96 -4.96
N GLY A 36 -9.34 1.05 -4.18
CA GLY A 36 -9.60 1.27 -2.75
C GLY A 36 -8.33 1.48 -1.93
N ALA A 37 -7.31 0.65 -2.14
CA ALA A 37 -6.03 0.79 -1.46
C ALA A 37 -5.30 2.08 -1.87
N THR A 38 -5.31 2.46 -3.14
CA THR A 38 -4.71 3.72 -3.61
C THR A 38 -5.39 4.93 -2.98
N VAL A 39 -6.73 4.94 -2.89
CA VAL A 39 -7.49 6.00 -2.22
C VAL A 39 -7.12 6.08 -0.74
N GLY A 40 -7.06 4.96 -0.04
CA GLY A 40 -6.67 4.91 1.37
C GLY A 40 -5.24 5.42 1.61
N GLN A 41 -4.29 5.00 0.77
CA GLN A 41 -2.91 5.46 0.85
C GLN A 41 -2.78 6.95 0.51
N PHE A 42 -3.53 7.43 -0.47
CA PHE A 42 -3.53 8.84 -0.83
C PHE A 42 -4.11 9.72 0.29
N ALA A 43 -5.16 9.25 0.98
CA ALA A 43 -5.70 9.94 2.14
C ALA A 43 -4.65 10.05 3.27
N LEU A 44 -3.92 8.97 3.55
CA LEU A 44 -2.81 8.98 4.52
C LEU A 44 -1.66 9.87 4.10
N PHE A 45 -1.28 9.83 2.82
CA PHE A 45 -0.25 10.69 2.25
C PHE A 45 -0.60 12.17 2.43
N LEU A 46 -1.84 12.55 2.11
CA LEU A 46 -2.32 13.92 2.22
C LEU A 46 -2.40 14.36 3.69
N LEU A 47 -2.83 13.47 4.58
CA LEU A 47 -2.82 13.69 6.01
C LEU A 47 -1.40 13.96 6.49
N ALA A 48 -0.44 13.11 6.11
CA ALA A 48 0.96 13.28 6.50
C ALA A 48 1.55 14.60 5.99
N LYS A 49 1.29 14.91 4.71
CA LYS A 49 1.73 16.15 4.05
C LYS A 49 1.17 17.42 4.70
N ARG A 50 -0.07 17.41 5.18
CA ARG A 50 -0.73 18.57 5.80
C ARG A 50 -0.45 18.72 7.29
N VAL A 51 -0.36 17.60 8.02
CA VAL A 51 -0.20 17.61 9.48
C VAL A 51 1.25 17.87 9.87
N GLY A 52 2.21 17.38 9.08
CA GLY A 52 3.63 17.49 9.36
C GLY A 52 4.11 16.53 10.46
N ARG A 53 5.44 16.36 10.57
CA ARG A 53 6.07 15.33 11.39
C ARG A 53 5.69 15.42 12.86
N GLU A 54 5.83 16.60 13.46
CA GLU A 54 5.66 16.81 14.90
C GLU A 54 4.25 16.42 15.37
N ARG A 55 3.22 16.82 14.64
CA ARG A 55 1.83 16.53 14.99
C ARG A 55 1.42 15.08 14.68
N LEU A 56 2.05 14.43 13.69
CA LEU A 56 1.83 13.00 13.44
C LEU A 56 2.39 12.15 14.56
N LEU A 57 3.62 12.43 15.03
CA LEU A 57 4.25 11.69 16.12
C LEU A 57 3.53 11.88 17.47
N GLN A 58 2.87 13.03 17.66
CA GLN A 58 2.02 13.27 18.84
C GLN A 58 0.63 12.62 18.75
N SER A 59 0.23 12.14 17.58
CA SER A 59 -1.07 11.51 17.39
C SER A 59 -1.11 10.11 18.03
N ARG A 60 -2.04 9.88 18.96
CA ARG A 60 -2.27 8.56 19.57
C ARG A 60 -2.61 7.46 18.56
N TRP A 61 -3.00 7.84 17.35
CA TRP A 61 -3.43 6.93 16.29
C TRP A 61 -2.24 6.47 15.42
N PHE A 62 -1.10 7.15 15.52
CA PHE A 62 0.11 6.85 14.75
C PHE A 62 1.14 6.14 15.64
N ARG A 63 1.01 4.81 15.76
CA ARG A 63 1.91 3.96 16.56
C ARG A 63 3.15 3.51 15.77
N VAL A 64 3.94 4.47 15.29
CA VAL A 64 5.22 4.18 14.62
C VAL A 64 6.34 4.69 15.49
N SER A 65 7.37 3.87 15.73
CA SER A 65 8.56 4.31 16.46
C SER A 65 9.33 5.33 15.62
N ASP A 66 9.96 6.31 16.28
CA ASP A 66 10.77 7.33 15.60
C ASP A 66 11.91 6.68 14.80
N ASP A 67 12.52 5.61 15.33
CA ASP A 67 13.53 4.82 14.61
C ASP A 67 13.01 4.19 13.31
N SER A 68 11.77 3.68 13.33
CA SER A 68 11.16 3.11 12.13
C SER A 68 10.89 4.20 11.10
N LEU A 69 10.34 5.33 11.53
CA LEU A 69 10.06 6.46 10.65
C LEU A 69 11.34 6.99 10.03
N ALA A 70 12.38 7.24 10.83
CA ALA A 70 13.70 7.69 10.38
C ALA A 70 14.33 6.70 9.38
N ARG A 71 14.16 5.39 9.58
CA ARG A 71 14.63 4.38 8.63
C ARG A 71 13.96 4.51 7.26
N PHE A 72 12.63 4.68 7.22
CA PHE A 72 11.90 4.82 5.95
C PHE A 72 12.10 6.18 5.29
N GLU A 73 12.31 7.23 6.07
CA GLU A 73 12.77 8.52 5.57
C GLU A 73 14.14 8.39 4.89
N GLY A 74 15.12 7.75 5.54
CA GLY A 74 16.44 7.52 4.93
C GLY A 74 16.37 6.68 3.65
N TRP A 75 15.41 5.75 3.55
CA TRP A 75 15.16 5.03 2.29
C TRP A 75 14.56 5.95 1.21
N PHE A 76 13.63 6.82 1.58
CA PHE A 76 13.03 7.79 0.66
C PHE A 76 14.06 8.83 0.21
N ASP A 77 14.93 9.31 1.09
CA ASP A 77 16.00 10.25 0.72
C ASP A 77 17.02 9.62 -0.23
N ARG A 78 17.33 8.32 -0.04
CA ARG A 78 18.29 7.60 -0.87
C ARG A 78 17.76 7.22 -2.25
N TRP A 79 16.51 6.73 -2.32
CA TRP A 79 15.94 6.14 -3.54
C TRP A 79 14.85 7.02 -4.18
N GLY A 80 14.44 8.08 -3.50
CA GLY A 80 13.41 9.01 -3.94
C GLY A 80 12.04 8.36 -4.12
N PRO A 81 11.20 8.92 -5.01
CA PRO A 81 9.85 8.43 -5.30
C PRO A 81 9.73 6.94 -5.65
N VAL A 82 10.77 6.33 -6.22
CA VAL A 82 10.74 4.94 -6.69
C VAL A 82 10.59 3.93 -5.53
N VAL A 83 10.94 4.32 -4.31
CA VAL A 83 10.75 3.45 -3.14
C VAL A 83 9.26 3.22 -2.82
N VAL A 84 8.35 4.11 -3.26
CA VAL A 84 6.92 3.98 -3.02
C VAL A 84 6.36 2.69 -3.63
N PRO A 85 6.46 2.43 -4.95
CA PRO A 85 5.95 1.20 -5.54
C PRO A 85 6.67 -0.03 -5.00
N LEU A 86 7.99 0.07 -4.76
CA LEU A 86 8.78 -1.05 -4.24
C LEU A 86 8.30 -1.47 -2.84
N SER A 87 8.10 -0.50 -1.95
CA SER A 87 7.55 -0.77 -0.61
C SER A 87 6.13 -1.32 -0.67
N ASN A 88 5.29 -0.79 -1.56
CA ASN A 88 3.90 -1.25 -1.70
C ASN A 88 3.78 -2.64 -2.31
N THR A 89 4.79 -3.09 -3.08
CA THR A 89 4.81 -4.43 -3.68
C THR A 89 5.22 -5.51 -2.67
N LEU A 90 5.86 -5.14 -1.57
CA LEU A 90 6.34 -6.09 -0.56
C LEU A 90 5.34 -6.20 0.60
N LEU A 91 5.04 -7.43 1.03
CA LEU A 91 4.12 -7.73 2.14
C LEU A 91 4.41 -6.91 3.40
N PHE A 92 5.65 -6.95 3.88
CA PHE A 92 5.99 -6.40 5.20
C PHE A 92 6.18 -4.88 5.21
N THR A 93 6.55 -4.29 4.07
CA THR A 93 6.87 -2.85 3.97
C THR A 93 5.75 -2.03 3.34
N ARG A 94 4.63 -2.67 2.96
CA ARG A 94 3.48 -2.02 2.32
C ARG A 94 2.98 -0.82 3.12
N GLY A 95 2.88 0.32 2.43
CA GLY A 95 2.38 1.57 3.00
C GLY A 95 3.31 2.27 3.99
N MET A 96 4.46 1.68 4.34
CA MET A 96 5.39 2.28 5.32
C MET A 96 6.05 3.56 4.81
N VAL A 97 6.20 3.68 3.48
CA VAL A 97 6.78 4.86 2.84
C VAL A 97 5.74 5.92 2.44
N THR A 98 4.44 5.65 2.66
CA THR A 98 3.36 6.61 2.37
C THR A 98 3.50 7.89 3.22
N VAL A 99 3.86 7.73 4.50
CA VAL A 99 4.01 8.86 5.44
C VAL A 99 5.28 9.66 5.15
N PRO A 100 6.48 9.05 5.05
CA PRO A 100 7.69 9.75 4.62
C PRO A 100 7.53 10.51 3.29
N ALA A 101 6.86 9.91 2.29
CA ALA A 101 6.60 10.59 1.03
C ALA A 101 5.74 11.85 1.18
N GLY A 102 4.74 11.80 2.08
CA GLY A 102 3.91 12.96 2.42
C GLY A 102 4.71 14.05 3.14
N LEU A 103 5.52 13.65 4.13
CA LEU A 103 6.39 14.56 4.89
C LEU A 103 7.45 15.22 4.01
N ALA A 104 7.98 14.50 3.03
CA ALA A 104 8.92 15.02 2.04
C ALA A 104 8.27 15.95 1.00
N GLY A 105 6.96 16.18 1.09
CA GLY A 105 6.25 17.11 0.19
C GLY A 105 6.18 16.64 -1.26
N MET A 106 6.20 15.32 -1.49
CA MET A 106 6.12 14.75 -2.84
C MET A 106 4.88 15.26 -3.61
N ASP A 107 4.95 15.30 -4.94
CA ASP A 107 3.82 15.67 -5.78
C ASP A 107 2.68 14.63 -5.69
N ASP A 108 1.45 15.13 -5.61
CA ASP A 108 0.25 14.32 -5.37
C ASP A 108 0.00 13.34 -6.52
N ARG A 109 0.16 13.79 -7.78
CA ARG A 109 -0.07 12.94 -8.96
C ARG A 109 0.97 11.84 -9.04
N ARG A 110 2.24 12.18 -8.80
CA ARG A 110 3.33 11.20 -8.74
C ARG A 110 3.06 10.15 -7.67
N PHE A 111 2.61 10.57 -6.48
CA PHE A 111 2.32 9.63 -5.41
C PHE A 111 1.21 8.66 -5.80
N VAL A 112 0.10 9.15 -6.35
CA VAL A 112 -1.03 8.30 -6.77
C VAL A 112 -0.60 7.28 -7.82
N LEU A 113 0.14 7.70 -8.86
CA LEU A 113 0.59 6.80 -9.92
C LEU A 113 1.54 5.72 -9.37
N LEU A 114 2.54 6.14 -8.59
CA LEU A 114 3.53 5.24 -8.02
C LEU A 114 2.93 4.29 -6.97
N SER A 115 2.01 4.77 -6.16
CA SER A 115 1.28 3.95 -5.20
C SER A 115 0.41 2.92 -5.91
N ALA A 116 -0.35 3.34 -6.93
CA ALA A 116 -1.20 2.45 -7.73
C ALA A 116 -0.39 1.37 -8.44
N LEU A 117 0.78 1.69 -8.98
CA LEU A 117 1.68 0.71 -9.62
C LEU A 117 2.16 -0.36 -8.65
N GLY A 118 2.60 0.04 -7.45
CA GLY A 118 3.05 -0.92 -6.43
C GLY A 118 1.91 -1.82 -5.94
N THR A 119 0.75 -1.22 -5.69
CA THR A 119 -0.44 -1.95 -5.26
C THR A 119 -0.93 -2.89 -6.36
N LEU A 120 -0.98 -2.45 -7.62
CA LEU A 120 -1.34 -3.31 -8.75
C LEU A 120 -0.42 -4.52 -8.86
N SER A 121 0.88 -4.30 -8.72
CA SER A 121 1.87 -5.37 -8.75
C SER A 121 1.60 -6.40 -7.65
N PHE A 122 1.37 -5.94 -6.42
CA PHE A 122 1.06 -6.82 -5.29
C PHE A 122 -0.24 -7.61 -5.48
N GLU A 123 -1.34 -6.93 -5.76
CA GLU A 123 -2.65 -7.56 -5.89
C GLU A 123 -2.68 -8.54 -7.07
N SER A 124 -1.94 -8.24 -8.16
CA SER A 124 -1.80 -9.15 -9.31
C SER A 124 -1.00 -10.41 -8.97
N ILE A 125 0.10 -10.27 -8.22
CA ILE A 125 0.88 -11.43 -7.73
C ILE A 125 -0.02 -12.31 -6.87
N LEU A 126 -0.78 -11.71 -5.95
CA LEU A 126 -1.65 -12.42 -5.03
C LEU A 126 -2.80 -13.14 -5.75
N ALA A 127 -3.45 -12.46 -6.70
CA ALA A 127 -4.48 -13.08 -7.55
C ALA A 127 -3.91 -14.22 -8.39
N GLY A 128 -2.72 -14.05 -8.98
CA GLY A 128 -2.04 -15.09 -9.76
C GLY A 128 -1.71 -16.32 -8.92
N LEU A 129 -1.19 -16.11 -7.71
CA LEU A 129 -0.94 -17.20 -6.76
C LEU A 129 -2.23 -17.93 -6.39
N TYR A 130 -3.31 -17.20 -6.08
CA TYR A 130 -4.60 -17.81 -5.75
C TYR A 130 -5.14 -18.68 -6.89
N LEU A 131 -5.15 -18.14 -8.12
CA LEU A 131 -5.61 -18.88 -9.29
C LEU A 131 -4.75 -20.13 -9.53
N TRP A 132 -3.42 -20.01 -9.39
CA TRP A 132 -2.51 -21.13 -9.55
C TRP A 132 -2.78 -22.25 -8.54
N PHE A 133 -2.89 -21.92 -7.26
CA PHE A 133 -3.24 -22.90 -6.22
C PHE A 133 -4.64 -23.48 -6.40
N GLY A 134 -5.61 -22.69 -6.85
CA GLY A 134 -6.97 -23.16 -7.14
C GLY A 134 -7.08 -24.08 -8.36
N THR A 135 -6.09 -24.10 -9.26
CA THR A 135 -5.99 -25.08 -10.36
C THR A 135 -5.20 -26.34 -9.99
N VAL A 136 -4.36 -26.29 -8.96
CA VAL A 136 -3.41 -27.38 -8.61
C VAL A 136 -3.96 -28.28 -7.48
N LEU A 137 -4.88 -27.78 -6.65
CA LEU A 137 -5.62 -28.52 -5.61
C LEU A 137 -7.02 -28.90 -6.08
#